data_AF-A0A1G0IF05-F1
#
_entry.id   AF-A0A1G0IF05-F1
#
_cell.length_a   1.000
_cell.length_b   1.000
_cell.length_c   1.000
_cell.angle_alpha   90.00
_cell.angle_beta   90.00
_cell.angle_gamma   90.00
#
_symmetry.space_group_name_H-M   'P 1'
#
loop_
_entity.id
_entity.type
_entity.pdbx_description
1 polymer ?
#
loop_
_entity_poly.entity_id
_entity_poly.type
_entity_poly.pdbx_seq_one_letter_code
_entity_poly.pdbx_strand_id
1 'polypeptide(L)'
;MAAGNAAASGFDISPTRALLSPTSKVQTLRLRNPGDIAVGFEVTIKRWQMDAGGEWKLLDLSGPSDLVVHPLSFQVEPGKTQLLRVGLARTPTGNEQAYRLLVRQLPSKKVAGATSRIGVLTQLSLPIFISDGSAKPQPSLAVGAIENGRWRYVLRSGDNGHLDPAKVSLRLFDAGDQLLSTQALMHDYVLAGASLPVEAKLDPKACRNAVRFEIVAASPLASHKGALPPGPRSCAP
;
A
#
# COMPACT_ATOMS: atom_id res chain seq x y z
N MET A 1 -41.85 -6.82 8.57
CA MET A 1 -40.81 -5.80 8.79
C MET A 1 -39.73 -5.99 7.73
N ALA A 2 -39.57 -5.05 6.81
CA ALA A 2 -38.57 -5.13 5.76
C ALA A 2 -37.20 -4.78 6.36
N ALA A 3 -36.26 -5.72 6.31
CA ALA A 3 -34.85 -5.44 6.57
C ALA A 3 -34.37 -4.49 5.47
N GLY A 4 -34.08 -3.24 5.82
CA GLY A 4 -33.41 -2.32 4.92
C GLY A 4 -32.02 -2.86 4.65
N ASN A 5 -31.77 -3.36 3.44
CA ASN A 5 -30.42 -3.52 2.95
C ASN A 5 -29.80 -2.12 2.94
N ALA A 6 -29.00 -1.81 3.95
CA ALA A 6 -28.03 -0.75 3.87
C ALA A 6 -26.98 -1.20 2.84
N ALA A 7 -27.30 -1.03 1.56
CA ALA A 7 -26.33 -1.16 0.49
C ALA A 7 -25.33 -0.02 0.68
N ALA A 8 -24.19 -0.33 1.33
CA ALA A 8 -23.03 0.52 1.24
C ALA A 8 -22.76 0.71 -0.26
N SER A 9 -22.88 1.94 -0.75
CA SER A 9 -22.63 2.32 -2.15
C SER A 9 -21.13 2.17 -2.44
N GLY A 10 -20.66 0.93 -2.54
CA GLY A 10 -19.31 0.61 -3.00
C GLY A 10 -19.21 0.81 -4.50
N PHE A 11 -18.10 1.38 -4.96
CA PHE A 11 -17.76 1.44 -6.38
C PHE A 11 -16.72 0.37 -6.68
N ASP A 12 -16.84 -0.28 -7.83
CA ASP A 12 -15.86 -1.26 -8.26
C ASP A 12 -14.83 -0.55 -9.14
N ILE A 13 -13.54 -0.63 -8.79
CA ILE A 13 -12.46 -0.17 -9.66
C ILE A 13 -11.49 -1.30 -9.99
N SER A 14 -11.15 -1.42 -11.27
CA SER A 14 -10.21 -2.44 -11.75
C SER A 14 -9.34 -1.92 -12.90
N PRO A 15 -8.03 -2.21 -12.92
CA PRO A 15 -7.24 -2.78 -11.83
C PRO A 15 -7.13 -1.84 -10.61
N THR A 16 -6.72 -2.36 -9.47
CA THR A 16 -6.51 -1.58 -8.23
C THR A 16 -5.11 -0.95 -8.14
N ARG A 17 -4.29 -1.09 -9.19
CA ARG A 17 -2.95 -0.52 -9.34
C ARG A 17 -2.67 -0.26 -10.82
N ALA A 18 -1.85 0.75 -11.11
CA ALA A 18 -1.24 0.89 -12.43
C ALA A 18 0.29 0.83 -12.41
N LEU A 19 0.86 0.14 -13.41
CA LEU A 19 2.29 0.01 -13.65
C LEU A 19 2.57 0.47 -15.09
N LEU A 20 3.36 1.53 -15.26
CA LEU A 20 3.65 2.08 -16.58
C LEU A 20 5.15 2.04 -16.86
N SER A 21 5.49 1.77 -18.12
CA SER A 21 6.86 1.72 -18.62
C SER A 21 6.90 2.13 -20.10
N PRO A 22 8.09 2.29 -20.71
CA PRO A 22 8.19 2.57 -22.15
C PRO A 22 7.49 1.53 -23.05
N THR A 23 7.35 0.28 -22.57
CA THR A 23 6.64 -0.81 -23.28
C THR A 23 5.15 -0.90 -22.90
N SER A 24 4.73 -0.33 -21.77
CA SER A 24 3.34 -0.23 -21.34
C SER A 24 3.00 1.22 -20.95
N LYS A 25 2.85 2.07 -21.97
CA LYS A 25 2.76 3.53 -21.79
C LYS A 25 1.41 4.03 -21.29
N VAL A 26 0.37 3.21 -21.37
CA VAL A 26 -1.01 3.58 -21.00
C VAL A 26 -1.68 2.41 -20.31
N GLN A 27 -2.35 2.69 -19.20
CA GLN A 27 -3.29 1.78 -18.54
C GLN A 27 -4.70 2.36 -18.53
N THR A 28 -5.70 1.49 -18.66
CA THR A 28 -7.12 1.86 -18.55
C THR A 28 -7.71 1.25 -17.30
N LEU A 29 -8.17 2.11 -16.40
CA LEU A 29 -8.94 1.75 -15.20
C LEU A 29 -10.44 1.80 -15.54
N ARG A 30 -11.19 0.86 -14.99
CA ARG A 30 -12.65 0.76 -15.13
C ARG A 30 -13.27 1.06 -13.79
N LEU A 31 -14.05 2.13 -13.68
CA LEU A 31 -14.84 2.47 -12.49
C LEU A 31 -16.31 2.16 -12.77
N ARG A 32 -16.91 1.23 -12.03
CA ARG A 32 -18.31 0.86 -12.16
C ARG A 32 -19.12 1.41 -11.00
N ASN A 33 -20.29 1.94 -11.33
CA ASN A 33 -21.32 2.31 -10.38
C ASN A 33 -22.38 1.20 -10.33
N PRO A 34 -22.38 0.32 -9.31
CA PRO A 34 -23.42 -0.69 -9.15
C PRO A 34 -24.70 -0.12 -8.50
N GLY A 35 -24.67 1.14 -8.06
CA GLY A 35 -25.80 1.81 -7.42
C GLY A 35 -26.91 2.20 -8.39
N ASP A 36 -27.92 2.86 -7.83
CA ASP A 36 -29.18 3.26 -8.46
C ASP A 36 -29.26 4.77 -8.78
N ILE A 37 -28.26 5.54 -8.36
CA ILE A 37 -28.14 6.98 -8.66
C ILE A 37 -26.88 7.29 -9.45
N ALA A 38 -26.92 8.34 -10.27
CA ALA A 38 -25.74 8.84 -10.96
C ALA A 38 -24.78 9.51 -9.97
N VAL A 39 -23.47 9.28 -10.15
CA VAL A 39 -22.44 9.77 -9.22
C VAL A 39 -21.33 10.48 -9.97
N GLY A 40 -21.03 11.71 -9.55
CA GLY A 40 -19.91 12.49 -10.06
C GLY A 40 -18.60 12.13 -9.34
N PHE A 41 -17.49 12.20 -10.07
CA PHE A 41 -16.15 11.98 -9.54
C PHE A 41 -15.18 13.05 -10.02
N GLU A 42 -14.19 13.33 -9.18
CA GLU A 42 -13.03 14.14 -9.50
C GLU A 42 -11.76 13.32 -9.27
N VAL A 43 -10.79 13.50 -10.15
CA VAL A 43 -9.52 12.76 -10.16
C VAL A 43 -8.37 13.70 -9.92
N THR A 44 -7.50 13.35 -8.97
CA THR A 44 -6.26 14.09 -8.68
C THR A 44 -5.08 13.12 -8.63
N ILE A 45 -3.91 13.58 -9.06
CA ILE A 45 -2.66 12.83 -8.95
C ILE A 45 -1.82 13.50 -7.87
N LYS A 46 -1.28 12.71 -6.95
CA LYS A 46 -0.31 13.17 -5.94
C LYS A 46 1.00 12.41 -6.10
N ARG A 47 2.11 13.09 -5.85
CA ARG A 47 3.41 12.41 -5.68
C ARG A 47 3.36 11.61 -4.39
N TRP A 48 3.78 10.36 -4.43
CA TRP A 48 3.78 9.50 -3.26
C TRP A 48 5.22 9.25 -2.83
N GLN A 49 5.52 9.60 -1.59
CA GLN A 49 6.82 9.44 -0.97
C GLN A 49 6.68 8.75 0.38
N MET A 50 7.81 8.23 0.86
CA MET A 50 7.99 7.76 2.22
C MET A 50 9.06 8.61 2.88
N ASP A 51 8.81 9.07 4.09
CA ASP A 51 9.85 9.72 4.88
C ASP A 51 10.79 8.69 5.53
N ALA A 52 11.82 9.18 6.23
CA ALA A 52 12.80 8.33 6.90
C ALA A 52 12.19 7.49 8.04
N GLY A 53 11.04 7.88 8.58
CA GLY A 53 10.29 7.13 9.59
C GLY A 53 9.41 6.04 8.99
N GLY A 54 9.32 5.95 7.66
CA GLY A 54 8.48 5.01 6.94
C GLY A 54 7.03 5.48 6.77
N GLU A 55 6.70 6.72 7.12
CA GLU A 55 5.35 7.24 6.92
C GLU A 55 5.12 7.65 5.46
N TRP A 56 3.92 7.39 4.96
CA TRP A 56 3.51 7.83 3.64
C TRP A 56 3.19 9.32 3.63
N LYS A 57 3.74 10.03 2.64
CA LYS A 57 3.40 11.43 2.35
C LYS A 57 2.86 11.55 0.94
N LEU A 58 1.72 12.23 0.81
CA LEU A 58 1.14 12.60 -0.48
C LEU A 58 1.41 14.09 -0.70
N LEU A 59 2.21 14.39 -1.71
CA LEU A 59 2.59 15.74 -2.05
C LEU A 59 1.91 16.19 -3.33
N ASP A 60 1.62 17.49 -3.41
CA ASP A 60 1.28 18.12 -4.67
C ASP A 60 2.44 18.03 -5.66
N LEU A 61 2.10 17.99 -6.94
CA LEU A 61 3.11 17.97 -8.00
C LEU A 61 3.74 19.37 -8.08
N SER A 62 5.04 19.45 -7.87
CA SER A 62 5.81 20.71 -7.92
C SER A 62 6.12 21.19 -9.36
N GLY A 63 5.52 20.56 -10.37
CA GLY A 63 5.75 20.84 -11.80
C GLY A 63 4.92 19.93 -12.71
N PRO A 64 5.19 19.92 -14.04
CA PRO A 64 4.48 19.07 -14.99
C PRO A 64 4.60 17.59 -14.61
N SER A 65 3.45 16.93 -14.48
CA SER A 65 3.39 15.51 -14.13
C SER A 65 4.13 14.64 -15.15
N ASP A 66 4.77 13.57 -14.68
CA ASP A 66 5.22 12.46 -15.53
C ASP A 66 4.04 11.66 -16.12
N LEU A 67 2.81 11.95 -15.67
CA LEU A 67 1.59 11.23 -16.01
C LEU A 67 0.56 12.15 -16.66
N VAL A 68 -0.18 11.59 -17.62
CA VAL A 68 -1.42 12.15 -18.15
C VAL A 68 -2.57 11.29 -17.67
N VAL A 69 -3.61 11.91 -17.10
CA VAL A 69 -4.82 11.20 -16.66
C VAL A 69 -6.04 11.84 -17.29
N HIS A 70 -6.93 11.02 -17.83
CA HIS A 70 -8.15 11.49 -18.47
C HIS A 70 -9.29 10.47 -18.41
N PRO A 71 -10.54 10.89 -18.10
CA PRO A 71 -10.96 12.24 -17.75
C PRO A 71 -10.63 12.60 -16.28
N LEU A 72 -10.48 13.90 -15.97
CA LEU A 72 -10.25 14.38 -14.60
C LEU A 72 -11.53 14.64 -13.80
N SER A 73 -12.67 14.80 -14.48
CA SER A 73 -13.99 14.91 -13.89
C SER A 73 -15.00 14.25 -14.79
N PHE A 74 -15.90 13.46 -14.21
CA PHE A 74 -16.90 12.70 -14.96
C PHE A 74 -18.05 12.25 -14.05
N GLN A 75 -19.13 11.78 -14.68
CA GLN A 75 -20.28 11.20 -13.99
C GLN A 75 -20.46 9.75 -14.46
N VAL A 76 -20.79 8.86 -13.54
CA VAL A 76 -21.10 7.45 -13.83
C VAL A 76 -22.56 7.18 -13.50
N GLU A 77 -23.34 6.92 -14.54
CA GLU A 77 -24.75 6.56 -14.43
C GLU A 77 -24.96 5.20 -13.72
N PRO A 78 -26.16 4.95 -13.16
CA PRO A 78 -26.51 3.67 -12.53
C PRO A 78 -26.20 2.47 -13.41
N GLY A 79 -25.52 1.47 -12.85
CA GLY A 79 -25.11 0.25 -13.54
C GLY A 79 -24.05 0.43 -14.64
N LYS A 80 -23.55 1.65 -14.89
CA LYS A 80 -22.58 1.94 -15.95
C LYS A 80 -21.14 1.88 -15.45
N THR A 81 -20.22 1.86 -16.42
CA THR A 81 -18.77 1.85 -16.20
C THR A 81 -18.14 3.02 -16.93
N GLN A 82 -17.31 3.79 -16.24
CA GLN A 82 -16.44 4.80 -16.84
C GLN A 82 -15.03 4.25 -17.01
N LEU A 83 -14.40 4.59 -18.14
CA LEU A 83 -13.00 4.32 -18.39
C LEU A 83 -12.15 5.55 -18.02
N LEU A 84 -11.13 5.33 -17.20
CA LEU A 84 -10.14 6.32 -16.80
C LEU A 84 -8.76 5.88 -17.32
N ARG A 85 -8.16 6.68 -18.18
CA ARG A 85 -6.85 6.38 -18.78
C ARG A 85 -5.76 7.08 -17.99
N VAL A 86 -4.71 6.33 -17.67
CA VAL A 86 -3.47 6.81 -17.06
C VAL A 86 -2.36 6.51 -18.06
N GLY A 87 -1.62 7.51 -18.49
CA GLY A 87 -0.54 7.37 -19.46
C GLY A 87 0.72 8.12 -19.08
N LEU A 88 1.85 7.75 -19.67
CA LEU A 88 3.12 8.46 -19.51
C LEU A 88 3.09 9.77 -20.33
N ALA A 89 3.39 10.89 -19.67
CA ALA A 89 3.59 12.19 -20.33
C ALA A 89 5.00 12.32 -20.94
N ARG A 90 5.98 11.63 -20.33
CA ARG A 90 7.37 11.54 -20.78
C ARG A 90 7.93 10.15 -20.44
N THR A 91 8.99 9.74 -21.12
CA THR A 91 9.69 8.49 -20.81
C THR A 91 10.31 8.60 -19.41
N PRO A 92 9.95 7.73 -18.45
CA PRO A 92 10.59 7.70 -17.14
C PRO A 92 12.06 7.33 -17.28
N THR A 93 12.91 7.92 -16.43
CA THR A 93 14.35 7.61 -16.38
C THR A 93 14.77 7.32 -14.94
N GLY A 94 15.72 6.40 -14.77
CA GLY A 94 16.27 6.03 -13.47
C GLY A 94 15.29 5.23 -12.62
N ASN A 95 15.35 5.45 -11.31
CA ASN A 95 14.61 4.67 -10.32
C ASN A 95 13.10 4.80 -10.49
N GLU A 96 12.38 3.74 -10.11
CA GLU A 96 10.93 3.73 -10.06
C GLU A 96 10.37 4.92 -9.27
N GLN A 97 9.32 5.52 -9.82
CA GLN A 97 8.63 6.65 -9.27
C GLN A 97 7.20 6.26 -8.88
N ALA A 98 6.77 6.65 -7.68
CA ALA A 98 5.44 6.36 -7.16
C ALA A 98 4.51 7.59 -7.13
N TYR A 99 3.24 7.34 -7.44
CA TYR A 99 2.16 8.32 -7.43
C TYR A 99 0.89 7.70 -6.82
N ARG A 100 -0.03 8.54 -6.38
CA ARG A 100 -1.39 8.12 -6.01
C ARG A 100 -2.41 8.83 -6.89
N LEU A 101 -3.30 8.04 -7.48
CA LEU A 101 -4.51 8.49 -8.14
C LEU A 101 -5.64 8.52 -7.13
N LEU A 102 -6.08 9.72 -6.79
CA LEU A 102 -7.22 9.93 -5.90
C LEU A 102 -8.46 10.11 -6.76
N VAL A 103 -9.42 9.19 -6.65
CA VAL A 103 -10.73 9.27 -7.32
C VAL A 103 -11.76 9.55 -6.24
N ARG A 104 -12.16 10.82 -6.15
CA ARG A 104 -13.04 11.33 -5.10
C ARG A 104 -14.45 11.48 -5.61
N GLN A 105 -15.40 10.88 -4.90
CA GLN A 105 -16.82 11.10 -5.15
C GLN A 105 -17.19 12.56 -4.85
N LEU A 106 -17.91 13.18 -5.78
CA LEU A 106 -18.48 14.51 -5.61
C LEU A 106 -19.85 14.40 -4.90
N PRO A 107 -20.21 15.39 -4.06
CA PRO A 107 -21.55 15.46 -3.49
C PRO A 107 -22.61 15.46 -4.60
N SER A 108 -23.64 14.62 -4.47
CA SER A 108 -24.81 14.71 -5.35
C SER A 108 -25.53 16.04 -5.12
N LYS A 109 -25.98 16.68 -6.21
CA LYS A 109 -26.81 17.89 -6.10
C LYS A 109 -28.08 17.49 -5.34
N LYS A 110 -28.32 18.11 -4.18
CA LYS A 110 -29.52 17.84 -3.36
C LYS A 110 -30.76 18.06 -4.22
N VAL A 111 -31.62 17.04 -4.30
CA VAL A 111 -33.00 17.22 -4.77
C VAL A 111 -33.75 17.99 -3.69
N ALA A 112 -34.38 19.10 -4.05
CA ALA A 112 -35.20 19.88 -3.13
C ALA A 112 -36.28 18.97 -2.51
N GLY A 113 -36.35 18.90 -1.17
CA GLY A 113 -37.33 18.10 -0.43
C GLY A 113 -36.82 16.80 0.20
N ALA A 114 -35.55 16.41 0.03
CA ALA A 114 -35.00 15.24 0.70
C ALA A 114 -34.64 15.51 2.18
N THR A 115 -35.22 14.75 3.11
CA THR A 115 -34.83 14.67 4.53
C THR A 115 -33.32 14.54 4.70
N SER A 116 -32.76 15.25 5.68
CA SER A 116 -31.32 15.27 5.98
C SER A 116 -30.80 13.85 6.23
N ARG A 117 -30.12 13.28 5.24
CA ARG A 117 -29.39 12.00 5.36
C ARG A 117 -27.90 12.32 5.43
N ILE A 118 -27.19 11.69 6.37
CA ILE A 118 -25.73 11.73 6.41
C ILE A 118 -25.22 10.97 5.17
N GLY A 119 -24.58 11.68 4.25
CA GLY A 119 -23.93 11.09 3.09
C GLY A 119 -22.44 10.87 3.37
N VAL A 120 -21.97 9.63 3.26
CA VAL A 120 -20.54 9.31 3.28
C VAL A 120 -20.02 9.47 1.85
N LEU A 121 -18.98 10.30 1.65
CA LEU A 121 -18.29 10.42 0.36
C LEU A 121 -17.11 9.48 0.33
N THR A 122 -17.01 8.68 -0.73
CA THR A 122 -15.90 7.75 -0.94
C THR A 122 -14.75 8.43 -1.68
N GLN A 123 -13.52 8.19 -1.24
CA GLN A 123 -12.31 8.49 -2.01
C GLN A 123 -11.49 7.23 -2.19
N LEU A 124 -11.29 6.81 -3.44
CA LEU A 124 -10.42 5.71 -3.79
C LEU A 124 -8.99 6.24 -3.99
N SER A 125 -7.99 5.52 -3.50
CA SER A 125 -6.57 5.90 -3.62
C SER A 125 -5.77 4.76 -4.25
N LEU A 126 -5.47 4.88 -5.54
CA LEU A 126 -4.81 3.83 -6.31
C LEU A 126 -3.32 4.15 -6.48
N PRO A 127 -2.42 3.19 -6.20
CA PRO A 127 -1.01 3.35 -6.51
C PRO A 127 -0.76 3.29 -8.01
N ILE A 128 0.06 4.23 -8.48
CA ILE A 128 0.63 4.24 -9.82
C ILE A 128 2.15 4.20 -9.66
N PHE A 129 2.80 3.27 -10.33
CA PHE A 129 4.26 3.21 -10.42
C PHE A 129 4.69 3.38 -11.86
N ILE A 130 5.71 4.20 -12.08
CA ILE A 130 6.33 4.39 -13.40
C ILE A 130 7.82 4.11 -13.31
N SER A 131 8.37 3.45 -14.33
CA SER A 131 9.80 3.17 -14.43
C SER A 131 10.24 3.10 -15.89
N ASP A 132 11.54 2.99 -16.12
CA ASP A 132 12.11 2.74 -17.44
C ASP A 132 11.93 1.29 -17.94
N GLY A 133 11.26 0.44 -17.15
CA GLY A 133 11.07 -0.98 -17.41
C GLY A 133 12.10 -1.89 -16.72
N SER A 134 13.11 -1.33 -16.05
CA SER A 134 14.12 -2.08 -15.29
C SER A 134 13.77 -2.23 -13.80
N ALA A 135 12.64 -1.68 -13.36
CA ALA A 135 12.28 -1.63 -11.94
C ALA A 135 12.28 -3.02 -11.30
N LYS A 136 13.13 -3.18 -10.30
CA LYS A 136 13.29 -4.43 -9.56
C LYS A 136 13.65 -4.13 -8.11
N PRO A 137 12.82 -4.52 -7.13
CA PRO A 137 13.17 -4.38 -5.73
C PRO A 137 14.37 -5.29 -5.39
N GLN A 138 15.22 -4.78 -4.51
CA GLN A 138 16.37 -5.47 -3.91
C GLN A 138 16.20 -5.42 -2.39
N PRO A 139 15.27 -6.23 -1.85
CA PRO A 139 14.93 -6.13 -0.45
C PRO A 139 16.12 -6.47 0.44
N SER A 140 16.26 -5.71 1.53
CA SER A 140 17.21 -6.03 2.60
C SER A 140 16.61 -5.74 3.95
N LEU A 141 17.08 -6.49 4.95
CA LEU A 141 16.62 -6.43 6.33
C LEU A 141 17.77 -6.01 7.24
N ALA A 142 17.58 -4.95 8.00
CA ALA A 142 18.47 -4.59 9.10
C ALA A 142 17.78 -4.91 10.43
N VAL A 143 18.33 -5.86 11.18
CA VAL A 143 17.79 -6.26 12.48
C VAL A 143 18.26 -5.29 13.56
N GLY A 144 17.34 -4.84 14.40
CA GLY A 144 17.60 -3.98 15.56
C GLY A 144 17.46 -4.71 16.89
N ALA A 145 17.49 -3.94 17.98
CA ALA A 145 17.41 -4.43 19.34
C ALA A 145 16.01 -4.97 19.70
N ILE A 146 15.97 -5.83 20.72
CA ILE A 146 14.75 -6.26 21.39
C ILE A 146 14.65 -5.52 22.71
N GLU A 147 13.65 -4.64 22.83
CA GLU A 147 13.43 -3.78 23.99
C GLU A 147 11.98 -3.91 24.44
N ASN A 148 11.76 -4.16 25.72
CA ASN A 148 10.43 -4.18 26.33
C ASN A 148 9.45 -5.13 25.62
N GLY A 149 9.94 -6.31 25.22
CA GLY A 149 9.21 -7.32 24.48
C GLY A 149 8.91 -6.94 23.03
N ARG A 150 9.53 -5.90 22.48
CA ARG A 150 9.36 -5.44 21.11
C ARG A 150 10.64 -5.57 20.34
N TRP A 151 10.57 -6.21 19.18
CA TRP A 151 11.67 -6.29 18.25
C TRP A 151 11.50 -5.28 17.14
N ARG A 152 12.52 -4.44 16.94
CA ARG A 152 12.57 -3.49 15.82
C ARG A 152 13.48 -4.02 14.73
N TYR A 153 13.02 -3.93 13.49
CA TYR A 153 13.85 -4.15 12.32
C TYR A 153 13.47 -3.15 11.23
N VAL A 154 14.35 -2.93 10.26
CA VAL A 154 14.11 -2.04 9.14
C VAL A 154 14.10 -2.85 7.86
N LEU A 155 12.98 -2.79 7.15
CA LEU A 155 12.83 -3.35 5.82
C LEU A 155 13.16 -2.27 4.78
N ARG A 156 14.06 -2.56 3.84
CA ARG A 156 14.37 -1.68 2.71
C ARG A 156 13.96 -2.33 1.41
N SER A 157 13.48 -1.54 0.45
CA SER A 157 13.14 -2.04 -0.89
C SER A 157 14.33 -2.09 -1.85
N GLY A 158 15.40 -1.33 -1.56
CA GLY A 158 16.45 -1.00 -2.52
C GLY A 158 16.03 0.13 -3.47
N ASP A 159 16.95 0.58 -4.32
CA ASP A 159 16.81 1.87 -5.01
C ASP A 159 15.86 1.86 -6.22
N ASN A 160 15.68 0.71 -6.88
CA ASN A 160 15.06 0.67 -8.21
C ASN A 160 13.63 0.08 -8.25
N GLY A 161 13.03 -0.31 -7.13
CA GLY A 161 11.66 -0.84 -7.14
C GLY A 161 11.05 -0.94 -5.76
N HIS A 162 9.73 -0.82 -5.70
CA HIS A 162 8.96 -0.96 -4.48
C HIS A 162 8.75 -2.41 -4.04
N LEU A 163 8.45 -2.58 -2.76
CA LEU A 163 7.86 -3.79 -2.20
C LEU A 163 6.35 -3.59 -2.03
N ASP A 164 5.60 -4.62 -2.40
CA ASP A 164 4.15 -4.68 -2.21
C ASP A 164 3.75 -4.97 -0.76
N PRO A 165 2.55 -4.59 -0.33
CA PRO A 165 2.01 -5.04 0.94
C PRO A 165 1.98 -6.55 0.96
N ALA A 166 2.67 -7.14 1.93
CA ALA A 166 2.77 -8.58 2.04
C ALA A 166 2.53 -9.02 3.48
N LYS A 167 1.92 -10.21 3.58
CA LYS A 167 1.90 -10.96 4.83
C LYS A 167 3.28 -11.58 5.03
N VAL A 168 3.78 -11.47 6.24
CA VAL A 168 5.07 -11.99 6.67
C VAL A 168 4.85 -12.85 7.91
N SER A 169 5.57 -13.95 8.02
CA SER A 169 5.57 -14.80 9.20
C SER A 169 6.89 -14.63 9.95
N LEU A 170 6.83 -14.07 11.16
CA LEU A 170 7.94 -14.06 12.09
C LEU A 170 7.93 -15.34 12.91
N ARG A 171 8.98 -16.13 12.79
CA ARG A 171 9.19 -17.37 13.54
C ARG A 171 10.40 -17.24 14.43
N LEU A 172 10.28 -17.72 15.67
CA LEU A 172 11.35 -17.74 16.65
C LEU A 172 11.69 -19.17 17.03
N PHE A 173 12.97 -19.48 17.12
CA PHE A 173 13.48 -20.82 17.40
C PHE A 173 14.47 -20.80 18.55
N ASP A 174 14.49 -21.84 19.37
CA ASP A 174 15.53 -22.05 20.40
C ASP A 174 16.83 -22.63 19.80
N ALA A 175 17.78 -22.95 20.68
CA ALA A 175 19.08 -23.49 20.29
C ALA A 175 19.03 -24.93 19.74
N GLY A 176 17.95 -25.68 20.03
CA GLY A 176 17.68 -27.01 19.49
C GLY A 176 16.87 -27.00 18.20
N ASP A 177 16.67 -25.82 17.61
CA ASP A 177 15.83 -25.59 16.41
C ASP A 177 14.33 -25.87 16.64
N GLN A 178 13.88 -25.89 17.89
CA GLN A 178 12.46 -26.00 18.21
C GLN A 178 11.77 -24.67 17.98
N LEU A 179 10.68 -24.69 17.20
CA LEU A 179 9.82 -23.53 16.97
C LEU A 179 9.13 -23.11 18.29
N LEU A 180 9.46 -21.91 18.77
CA LEU A 180 8.91 -21.32 19.99
C LEU A 180 7.66 -20.49 19.74
N SER A 181 7.62 -19.77 18.62
CA SER A 181 6.49 -18.90 18.28
C SER A 181 6.43 -18.65 16.79
N THR A 182 5.21 -18.43 16.28
CA THR A 182 4.93 -17.91 14.95
C THR A 182 3.94 -16.77 15.06
N GLN A 183 4.29 -15.63 14.48
CA GLN A 183 3.46 -14.44 14.43
C GLN A 183 3.25 -14.02 12.98
N ALA A 184 1.99 -13.76 12.62
CA ALA A 184 1.67 -13.11 11.36
C ALA A 184 1.85 -11.59 11.50
N LEU A 185 2.61 -11.02 10.59
CA LEU A 185 2.83 -9.60 10.42
C LEU A 185 2.31 -9.21 9.02
N MET A 186 2.01 -7.93 8.86
CA MET A 186 1.76 -7.32 7.57
C MET A 186 2.64 -6.08 7.49
N HIS A 187 3.34 -5.91 6.38
CA HIS A 187 3.92 -4.62 6.06
C HIS A 187 3.15 -3.98 4.91
N ASP A 188 3.16 -2.67 4.91
CA ASP A 188 2.61 -1.85 3.83
C ASP A 188 3.64 -1.71 2.69
N TYR A 189 3.28 -0.96 1.64
CA TYR A 189 4.23 -0.65 0.57
C TYR A 189 5.50 -0.01 1.11
N VAL A 190 6.64 -0.46 0.59
CA VAL A 190 7.96 0.18 0.78
C VAL A 190 8.41 0.70 -0.58
N LEU A 191 8.38 2.02 -0.79
CA LEU A 191 8.70 2.64 -2.08
C LEU A 191 10.18 2.49 -2.43
N ALA A 192 10.51 2.55 -3.72
CA ALA A 192 11.89 2.55 -4.20
C ALA A 192 12.76 3.60 -3.46
N GLY A 193 13.92 3.17 -2.98
CA GLY A 193 14.85 3.97 -2.15
C GLY A 193 14.39 4.18 -0.70
N ALA A 194 13.22 3.69 -0.30
CA ALA A 194 12.68 3.90 1.04
C ALA A 194 12.99 2.77 2.01
N SER A 195 12.76 3.06 3.29
CA SER A 195 12.87 2.12 4.40
C SER A 195 11.58 2.16 5.22
N LEU A 196 11.19 1.01 5.76
CA LEU A 196 10.06 0.85 6.67
C LEU A 196 10.57 0.25 7.99
N PRO A 197 10.62 1.03 9.06
CA PRO A 197 10.75 0.50 10.41
C PRO A 197 9.54 -0.35 10.74
N VAL A 198 9.78 -1.57 11.23
CA VAL A 198 8.74 -2.49 11.68
C VAL A 198 8.99 -2.84 13.13
N GLU A 199 7.92 -2.84 13.92
CA GLU A 199 7.94 -3.26 15.31
C GLU A 199 7.05 -4.48 15.49
N ALA A 200 7.63 -5.57 16.02
CA ALA A 200 6.91 -6.78 16.33
C ALA A 200 6.92 -7.01 17.85
N LYS A 201 5.73 -7.04 18.46
CA LYS A 201 5.57 -7.47 19.85
C LYS A 201 5.82 -8.98 19.93
N LEU A 202 6.81 -9.39 20.70
CA LEU A 202 7.18 -10.79 20.88
C LEU A 202 6.44 -11.42 22.06
N ASP A 203 6.17 -12.72 21.97
CA ASP A 203 5.76 -13.51 23.14
C ASP A 203 6.91 -13.50 24.18
N PRO A 204 6.66 -13.19 25.47
CA PRO A 204 7.72 -13.09 26.47
C PRO A 204 8.50 -14.39 26.70
N LYS A 205 7.86 -15.56 26.58
CA LYS A 205 8.51 -16.86 26.78
C LYS A 205 9.38 -17.21 25.57
N ALA A 206 8.84 -17.04 24.37
CA ALA A 206 9.60 -17.23 23.14
C ALA A 206 10.78 -16.24 23.06
N CYS A 207 10.54 -14.97 23.39
CA CYS A 207 11.57 -13.92 23.43
C CYS A 207 12.73 -14.32 24.34
N ARG A 208 12.49 -14.86 25.54
CA ARG A 208 13.57 -15.25 26.48
C ARG A 208 14.41 -16.43 25.99
N ASN A 209 13.82 -17.36 25.25
CA ASN A 209 14.46 -18.63 24.89
C ASN A 209 14.99 -18.67 23.44
N ALA A 210 14.53 -17.79 22.56
CA ALA A 210 14.88 -17.84 21.15
C ALA A 210 16.36 -17.49 20.91
N VAL A 211 17.05 -18.18 20.02
CA VAL A 211 18.40 -17.77 19.57
C VAL A 211 18.43 -17.44 18.09
N ARG A 212 17.38 -17.82 17.36
CA ARG A 212 17.29 -17.71 15.91
C ARG A 212 15.90 -17.20 15.52
N PHE A 213 15.85 -16.44 14.44
CA PHE A 213 14.61 -16.01 13.82
C PHE A 213 14.55 -16.45 12.36
N GLU A 214 13.33 -16.56 11.86
CA GLU A 214 13.03 -16.55 10.43
C GLU A 214 11.89 -15.57 10.15
N ILE A 215 12.12 -14.72 9.17
CA ILE A 215 11.10 -13.89 8.54
C ILE A 215 10.78 -14.57 7.21
N VAL A 216 9.62 -15.22 7.14
CA VAL A 216 9.15 -15.92 5.94
C VAL A 216 8.19 -15.02 5.20
N ALA A 217 8.50 -14.72 3.94
CA ALA A 217 7.70 -13.85 3.09
C ALA A 217 7.67 -14.38 1.65
N ALA A 218 6.62 -14.02 0.92
CA ALA A 218 6.56 -14.28 -0.51
C ALA A 218 7.63 -13.46 -1.27
N SER A 219 7.95 -13.91 -2.49
CA SER A 219 8.74 -13.12 -3.43
C SER A 219 8.08 -11.75 -3.65
N PRO A 220 8.84 -10.63 -3.73
CA PRO A 220 10.30 -10.56 -3.85
C PRO A 220 11.06 -10.47 -2.52
N LEU A 221 10.37 -10.33 -1.38
CA LEU A 221 11.03 -10.10 -0.08
C LEU A 221 12.01 -11.22 0.29
N ALA A 222 11.74 -12.46 -0.13
CA ALA A 222 12.51 -13.65 0.19
C ALA A 222 12.61 -13.92 1.71
N SER A 223 12.74 -15.19 2.09
CA SER A 223 12.84 -15.55 3.50
C SER A 223 14.20 -15.12 4.05
N HIS A 224 14.18 -14.42 5.18
CA HIS A 224 15.37 -13.99 5.90
C HIS A 224 15.51 -14.79 7.19
N LYS A 225 16.71 -15.30 7.47
CA LYS A 225 17.00 -16.02 8.72
C LYS A 225 18.28 -15.48 9.34
N GLY A 226 18.35 -15.49 10.66
CA GLY A 226 19.52 -15.00 11.37
C GLY A 226 19.50 -15.37 12.84
N ALA A 227 20.64 -15.16 13.49
CA ALA A 227 20.71 -15.18 14.94
C ALA A 227 20.00 -13.94 15.50
N LEU A 228 19.32 -14.09 16.62
CA LEU A 228 18.89 -12.93 17.40
C LEU A 228 20.12 -12.31 18.09
N PRO A 229 20.15 -10.99 18.30
CA PRO A 229 21.28 -10.33 18.97
C PRO A 229 21.56 -11.00 20.33
N PRO A 230 22.82 -11.41 20.61
CA PRO A 230 23.19 -11.92 21.92
C PRO A 230 23.20 -10.75 22.94
N GLY A 231 22.68 -10.96 24.15
CA GLY A 231 22.72 -9.97 25.22
C GLY A 231 21.46 -9.93 26.09
N PRO A 232 21.43 -9.06 27.13
CA PRO A 232 20.25 -8.86 27.96
C PRO A 232 19.15 -8.20 27.12
N ARG A 233 18.21 -9.03 26.66
CA ARG A 233 16.99 -8.59 25.98
C ARG A 233 15.90 -8.36 27.02
N SER A 234 15.33 -7.15 27.03
CA SER A 234 14.14 -6.88 27.82
C SER A 234 12.95 -7.51 27.09
N CYS A 235 12.48 -8.66 27.61
CA CYS A 235 11.34 -9.41 27.04
C CYS A 235 10.00 -9.14 27.74
N ALA A 236 10.00 -8.28 28.76
CA ALA A 236 8.81 -7.80 29.45
C ALA A 236 8.75 -6.27 29.32
N PRO A 237 7.55 -5.66 29.22
CA PRO A 237 7.42 -4.21 29.25
C PRO A 237 7.90 -3.59 30.56
#